data_AF-A0A7S0KXP4-F1
#
_entry.id   AF-A0A7S0KXP4-F1
#
_cell.length_a   1.000
_cell.length_b   1.000
_cell.length_c   1.000
_cell.angle_alpha   90.00
_cell.angle_beta   90.00
_cell.angle_gamma   90.00
#
_symmetry.space_group_name_H-M   'P 1'
#
loop_
_entity.id
_entity.type
_entity.pdbx_description
1 polymer ?
#
loop_
_entity_poly.entity_id
_entity_poly.type
_entity_poly.pdbx_seq_one_letter_code
_entity_poly.pdbx_strand_id
1 'polypeptide(L)'
;RDQNKTAGVIALAVKVARFERARARRKLAEDGLRLGTVSVQRSGTVLQEVWEDGGAFRDLNSRAAAVQTDKDAADDERKRVKGRLPLPGAAIDEAEERALRAEFVLSEEAHKVRVAALKREEDLIGREREALEREKSAHIRELKRVRDEDSSRFNQHPLLGDRYVLMNMLGRGGFSEVYKAYDALEMREVAC
;
A
#
# COMPACT_ATOMS: atom_id res chain seq x y z
N ARG A 1 39.03 -28.94 -19.61
CA ARG A 1 39.19 -27.54 -19.16
C ARG A 1 37.87 -26.77 -19.26
N ASP A 2 37.11 -26.92 -20.34
CA ASP A 2 35.84 -26.19 -20.51
C ASP A 2 34.68 -26.72 -19.65
N GLN A 3 34.55 -28.02 -19.42
CA GLN A 3 33.53 -28.56 -18.49
C GLN A 3 33.66 -27.99 -17.06
N ASN A 4 34.87 -27.78 -16.56
CA ASN A 4 35.09 -27.14 -15.26
C ASN A 4 34.68 -25.66 -15.25
N LYS A 5 34.84 -24.96 -16.37
CA LYS A 5 34.37 -23.57 -16.50
C LYS A 5 32.85 -23.51 -16.49
N THR A 6 32.20 -24.35 -17.29
CA THR A 6 30.73 -24.42 -17.37
C THR A 6 30.11 -24.78 -16.02
N ALA A 7 30.66 -25.78 -15.32
CA ALA A 7 30.23 -26.13 -13.96
C ALA A 7 30.41 -24.97 -12.96
N GLY A 8 31.51 -24.23 -13.06
CA GLY A 8 31.76 -23.04 -12.24
C GLY A 8 30.74 -21.92 -12.50
N VAL A 9 30.40 -21.68 -13.76
CA VAL A 9 29.40 -20.68 -14.17
C VAL A 9 28.00 -21.05 -13.68
N ILE A 10 27.60 -22.32 -13.83
CA ILE A 10 26.33 -22.82 -13.31
C ILE A 10 26.26 -22.62 -11.80
N ALA A 11 27.31 -23.00 -11.06
CA ALA A 11 27.36 -22.82 -9.61
C ALA A 11 27.28 -21.33 -9.20
N LEU A 12 27.90 -20.44 -9.98
CA LEU A 12 27.83 -19.00 -9.76
C LEU A 12 26.42 -18.46 -10.01
N ALA A 13 25.77 -18.86 -11.10
CA ALA A 13 24.39 -18.46 -11.42
C ALA A 13 23.42 -18.87 -10.30
N VAL A 14 23.56 -20.10 -9.77
CA VAL A 14 22.77 -20.57 -8.61
C VAL A 14 23.04 -19.72 -7.37
N LYS A 15 24.30 -19.37 -7.08
CA LYS A 15 24.64 -18.50 -5.94
C LYS A 15 24.02 -17.12 -6.08
N VAL A 16 24.08 -16.54 -7.28
CA VAL A 16 23.46 -15.24 -7.59
C VAL A 16 21.95 -15.32 -7.40
N ALA A 17 21.29 -16.34 -7.94
CA ALA A 17 19.85 -16.54 -7.80
C ALA A 17 19.44 -16.64 -6.32
N ARG A 18 20.15 -17.43 -5.51
CA ARG A 18 19.91 -17.54 -4.06
C ARG A 18 20.10 -16.22 -3.33
N PHE A 19 21.11 -15.45 -3.70
CA PHE A 19 21.35 -14.13 -3.11
C PHE A 19 20.24 -13.13 -3.45
N GLU A 20 19.84 -13.06 -4.72
CA GLU A 20 18.73 -12.23 -5.19
C GLU A 20 17.43 -12.59 -4.48
N ARG A 21 17.14 -13.90 -4.33
CA ARG A 21 16.01 -14.44 -3.58
C ARG A 21 16.00 -14.03 -2.11
N ALA A 22 17.15 -14.11 -1.44
CA ALA A 22 17.28 -13.68 -0.05
C ALA A 22 17.13 -12.16 0.11
N ARG A 23 17.63 -11.39 -0.86
CA ARG A 23 17.45 -9.93 -0.91
C ARG A 23 15.98 -9.56 -1.13
N ALA A 24 15.30 -10.21 -2.07
CA ALA A 24 13.89 -9.99 -2.36
C ALA A 24 13.01 -10.30 -1.13
N ARG A 25 13.26 -11.41 -0.43
CA ARG A 25 12.52 -11.77 0.80
C ARG A 25 12.72 -10.77 1.94
N ARG A 26 13.95 -10.25 2.13
CA ARG A 26 14.21 -9.18 3.10
C ARG A 26 13.42 -7.92 2.77
N LYS A 27 13.46 -7.50 1.50
CA LYS A 27 12.66 -6.36 1.03
C LYS A 27 11.17 -6.58 1.27
N LEU A 28 10.65 -7.77 0.96
CA LEU A 28 9.24 -8.11 1.22
C LEU A 28 8.89 -8.04 2.71
N ALA A 29 9.78 -8.49 3.61
CA ALA A 29 9.55 -8.40 5.04
C ALA A 29 9.51 -6.93 5.53
N GLU A 30 10.42 -6.09 5.04
CA GLU A 30 10.45 -4.65 5.33
C GLU A 30 9.21 -3.94 4.79
N ASP A 31 8.87 -4.18 3.51
CA ASP A 31 7.69 -3.64 2.86
C ASP A 31 6.41 -4.12 3.57
N GLY A 32 6.39 -5.35 4.09
CA GLY A 32 5.26 -5.93 4.81
C GLY A 32 4.92 -5.17 6.09
N LEU A 33 5.91 -4.64 6.82
CA LEU A 33 5.67 -3.80 8.00
C LEU A 33 4.97 -2.48 7.63
N ARG A 34 5.29 -1.94 6.45
CA ARG A 34 4.78 -0.64 5.99
C ARG A 34 3.44 -0.75 5.27
N LEU A 35 3.33 -1.67 4.31
CA LEU A 35 2.17 -1.85 3.42
C LEU A 35 1.18 -2.85 3.99
N GLY A 36 1.65 -3.91 4.63
CA GLY A 36 0.83 -4.96 5.20
C GLY A 36 1.24 -6.37 4.76
N THR A 37 0.60 -7.37 5.35
CA THR A 37 0.89 -8.78 5.12
C THR A 37 -0.40 -9.57 4.90
N VAL A 38 -0.29 -10.74 4.25
CA VAL A 38 -1.41 -11.68 4.15
C VAL A 38 -1.42 -12.56 5.40
N SER A 39 -2.52 -12.57 6.15
CA SER A 39 -2.75 -13.49 7.26
C SER A 39 -3.87 -14.48 6.93
N VAL A 40 -3.99 -15.54 7.72
CA VAL A 40 -5.07 -16.52 7.60
C VAL A 40 -5.98 -16.37 8.80
N GLN A 41 -7.25 -16.05 8.53
CA GLN A 41 -8.29 -15.96 9.55
C GLN A 41 -9.28 -17.12 9.39
N ARG A 42 -9.77 -17.62 10.53
CA ARG A 42 -10.78 -18.69 10.57
C ARG A 42 -12.16 -18.09 10.72
N SER A 43 -13.05 -18.36 9.78
CA SER A 43 -14.48 -18.06 9.88
C SER A 43 -15.26 -19.38 9.93
N GLY A 44 -15.58 -19.81 11.16
CA GLY A 44 -16.18 -21.13 11.41
C GLY A 44 -15.25 -22.28 10.99
N THR A 45 -15.67 -23.03 9.97
CA THR A 45 -14.90 -24.16 9.40
C THR A 45 -13.99 -23.75 8.24
N VAL A 46 -14.11 -22.53 7.72
CA VAL A 46 -13.37 -22.05 6.55
C VAL A 46 -12.16 -21.23 6.99
N LEU A 47 -10.99 -21.50 6.38
CA LEU A 47 -9.80 -20.66 6.48
C LEU A 47 -9.79 -19.70 5.30
N GLN A 48 -9.62 -18.41 5.56
CA GLN A 48 -9.59 -17.36 4.54
C GLN A 48 -8.30 -16.55 4.65
N GLU A 49 -7.65 -16.31 3.50
CA GLU A 49 -6.57 -15.33 3.41
C GLU A 49 -7.16 -13.91 3.48
N VAL A 50 -6.66 -13.11 4.44
CA VAL A 50 -7.09 -11.74 4.68
C VAL A 50 -5.87 -10.83 4.63
N TRP A 51 -6.05 -9.62 4.12
CA TRP A 51 -5.00 -8.60 4.14
C TRP A 51 -4.99 -7.86 5.48
N GLU A 52 -3.83 -7.79 6.12
CA GLU A 52 -3.62 -6.99 7.32
C GLU A 52 -2.78 -5.76 6.98
N ASP A 53 -3.34 -4.57 7.23
CA ASP A 53 -2.73 -3.30 6.88
C ASP A 53 -1.47 -2.98 7.71
N GLY A 54 -0.43 -2.55 7.00
CA GLY A 54 0.82 -2.09 7.60
C GLY A 54 0.73 -0.70 8.23
N GLY A 55 1.86 -0.22 8.76
CA GLY A 55 1.94 1.07 9.46
C GLY A 55 1.46 2.25 8.62
N ALA A 56 1.84 2.31 7.33
CA ALA A 56 1.49 3.45 6.47
C ALA A 56 -0.02 3.59 6.27
N PHE A 57 -0.74 2.48 6.08
CA PHE A 57 -2.19 2.50 5.96
C PHE A 57 -2.88 2.84 7.29
N ARG A 58 -2.36 2.34 8.42
CA ARG A 58 -2.88 2.68 9.75
C ARG A 58 -2.74 4.18 10.06
N ASP A 59 -1.57 4.74 9.79
CA ASP A 59 -1.30 6.17 9.98
C ASP A 59 -2.19 7.03 9.06
N LEU A 60 -2.34 6.63 7.79
CA LEU A 60 -3.20 7.32 6.84
C LEU A 60 -4.68 7.26 7.25
N ASN A 61 -5.15 6.10 7.73
CA ASN A 61 -6.51 5.94 8.24
C ASN A 61 -6.75 6.80 9.49
N SER A 62 -5.76 6.88 10.39
CA SER A 62 -5.83 7.75 11.57
C SER A 62 -5.92 9.23 11.19
N ARG A 63 -5.10 9.68 10.25
CA ARG A 63 -5.15 11.05 9.70
C ARG A 63 -6.51 11.35 9.06
N ALA A 64 -7.03 10.42 8.25
CA ALA A 64 -8.34 10.57 7.63
C ALA A 64 -9.47 10.71 8.68
N ALA A 65 -9.42 9.90 9.74
CA ALA A 65 -10.39 9.97 10.84
C ALA A 65 -10.29 11.29 11.63
N ALA A 66 -9.08 11.81 11.84
CA ALA A 66 -8.87 13.10 12.48
C ALA A 66 -9.46 14.25 11.65
N VAL A 67 -9.20 14.28 10.34
CA VAL A 67 -9.77 15.27 9.41
C VAL A 67 -11.30 15.21 9.41
N GLN A 68 -11.89 14.00 9.45
CA GLN A 68 -13.34 13.86 9.53
C GLN A 68 -13.89 14.42 10.85
N THR A 69 -13.23 14.11 11.97
CA THR A 69 -13.61 14.63 13.29
C THR A 69 -13.54 16.16 13.31
N ASP A 70 -12.52 16.75 12.70
CA ASP A 70 -12.34 18.20 12.61
C ASP A 70 -13.38 18.89 11.72
N LYS A 71 -13.86 18.20 10.68
CA LYS A 71 -14.98 18.67 9.84
C LYS A 71 -16.27 18.69 10.64
N ASP A 72 -16.58 17.59 11.32
CA ASP A 72 -17.80 17.46 12.13
C ASP A 72 -17.81 18.54 13.23
N ALA A 73 -16.68 18.76 13.90
CA ALA A 73 -16.52 19.82 14.89
C ALA A 73 -16.69 21.24 14.31
N ALA A 74 -16.18 21.48 13.10
CA ALA A 74 -16.35 22.77 12.42
C ALA A 74 -17.82 23.04 12.02
N ASP A 75 -18.55 21.99 11.64
CA ASP A 75 -19.98 22.07 11.32
C ASP A 75 -20.84 22.27 12.57
N ASP A 76 -20.51 21.60 13.67
CA ASP A 76 -21.22 21.75 14.93
C ASP A 76 -21.01 23.13 15.55
N GLU A 77 -19.79 23.68 15.48
CA GLU A 77 -19.53 25.06 15.90
C GLU A 77 -20.35 26.05 15.08
N ARG A 78 -20.39 25.87 13.76
CA ARG A 78 -21.19 26.70 12.86
C ARG A 78 -22.68 26.67 13.23
N LYS A 79 -23.24 25.47 13.47
CA LYS A 79 -24.64 25.31 13.91
C LYS A 79 -24.88 25.97 15.27
N ARG A 80 -23.92 25.86 16.20
CA ARG A 80 -24.00 26.47 17.54
C ARG A 80 -24.08 27.98 17.45
N VAL A 81 -23.20 28.63 16.68
CA VAL A 81 -23.21 30.10 16.52
C VAL A 81 -24.47 30.55 15.79
N LYS A 82 -24.90 29.83 14.74
CA LYS A 82 -26.17 30.11 14.07
C LYS A 82 -27.37 30.03 15.01
N GLY A 83 -27.36 29.06 15.94
CA GLY A 83 -28.41 28.86 16.93
C GLY A 83 -28.50 29.96 17.99
N ARG A 84 -27.47 30.80 18.15
CA ARG A 84 -27.49 31.98 19.03
C ARG A 84 -28.17 33.19 18.39
N LEU A 85 -28.40 33.17 17.07
CA LEU A 85 -29.08 34.27 16.40
C LEU A 85 -30.53 34.38 16.89
N PRO A 86 -31.02 35.60 17.11
CA PRO A 86 -32.39 35.83 17.56
C PRO A 86 -33.41 35.38 16.50
N LEU A 87 -34.58 34.94 16.98
CA LEU A 87 -35.72 34.65 16.12
C LEU A 87 -36.30 35.96 15.55
N PRO A 88 -36.91 35.93 14.36
CA PRO A 88 -37.60 37.10 13.81
C PRO A 88 -38.68 37.62 14.79
N GLY A 89 -38.56 38.89 15.19
CA GLY A 89 -39.49 39.52 16.15
C GLY A 89 -39.17 39.30 17.63
N ALA A 90 -38.00 38.73 17.96
CA ALA A 90 -37.52 38.68 19.34
C ALA A 90 -37.25 40.09 19.90
N ALA A 91 -37.72 40.36 21.12
CA ALA A 91 -37.45 41.60 21.83
C ALA A 91 -36.07 41.53 22.49
N ILE A 92 -35.03 41.86 21.73
CA ILE A 92 -33.65 42.02 22.21
C ILE A 92 -33.16 43.43 21.91
N ASP A 93 -32.13 43.87 22.65
CA ASP A 93 -31.54 45.18 22.42
C ASP A 93 -30.86 45.25 21.04
N GLU A 94 -30.94 46.40 20.36
CA GLU A 94 -30.38 46.57 19.02
C GLU A 94 -28.85 46.40 19.00
N ALA A 95 -28.16 46.79 20.08
CA ALA A 95 -26.71 46.62 20.18
C ALA A 95 -26.33 45.14 20.35
N GLU A 96 -27.11 44.40 21.15
CA GLU A 96 -26.96 42.96 21.33
C GLU A 96 -27.23 42.19 20.02
N GLU A 97 -28.28 42.56 19.28
CA GLU A 97 -28.58 41.98 17.97
C GLU A 97 -27.44 42.21 16.97
N ARG A 98 -26.91 43.44 16.92
CA ARG A 98 -25.78 43.78 16.04
C ARG A 98 -24.52 42.99 16.40
N ALA A 99 -24.25 42.80 17.69
CA ALA A 99 -23.11 42.02 18.16
C ALA A 99 -23.21 40.55 17.76
N LEU A 100 -24.37 39.90 17.98
CA LEU A 100 -24.61 38.50 17.61
C LEU A 100 -24.52 38.28 16.09
N ARG A 101 -25.05 39.22 15.29
CA ARG A 101 -24.92 39.16 13.83
C ARG A 101 -23.46 39.31 13.38
N ALA A 102 -22.69 40.19 14.02
CA ALA A 102 -21.27 40.35 13.71
C ALA A 102 -20.46 39.09 14.07
N GLU A 103 -20.72 38.48 15.24
CA GLU A 103 -20.12 37.19 15.65
C GLU A 103 -20.44 36.09 14.63
N PHE A 104 -21.69 35.98 14.19
CA PHE A 104 -22.10 35.01 13.19
C PHE A 104 -21.37 35.19 11.85
N VAL A 105 -21.26 36.43 11.35
CA VAL A 105 -20.55 36.71 10.08
C VAL A 105 -19.08 36.29 10.20
N LEU A 106 -18.40 36.68 11.29
CA LEU A 106 -17.02 36.28 11.53
C LEU A 106 -16.86 34.76 11.63
N SER A 107 -17.80 34.09 12.30
CA SER A 107 -17.80 32.62 12.41
C SER A 107 -18.00 31.93 11.05
N GLU A 108 -18.85 32.46 10.16
CA GLU A 108 -19.02 31.90 8.80
C GLU A 108 -17.74 32.04 7.97
N GLU A 109 -17.02 33.17 8.08
CA GLU A 109 -15.74 33.37 7.40
C GLU A 109 -14.67 32.40 7.94
N ALA A 110 -14.57 32.28 9.27
CA ALA A 110 -13.65 31.33 9.91
C ALA A 110 -13.96 29.87 9.52
N HIS A 111 -15.24 29.50 9.53
CA HIS A 111 -15.69 28.17 9.09
C HIS A 111 -15.31 27.90 7.63
N LYS A 112 -15.55 28.86 6.73
CA LYS A 112 -15.20 28.73 5.30
C LYS A 112 -13.70 28.48 5.10
N VAL A 113 -12.85 29.21 5.81
CA VAL A 113 -11.39 29.03 5.75
C VAL A 113 -10.99 27.65 6.29
N ARG A 114 -11.56 27.22 7.42
CA ARG A 114 -11.27 25.91 8.04
C ARG A 114 -11.68 24.76 7.14
N VAL A 115 -12.89 24.78 6.58
CA VAL A 115 -13.37 23.74 5.64
C VAL A 115 -12.51 23.69 4.39
N ALA A 116 -12.09 24.85 3.85
CA ALA A 116 -11.20 24.87 2.70
C ALA A 116 -9.83 24.24 3.00
N ALA A 117 -9.28 24.44 4.21
CA ALA A 117 -8.04 23.79 4.63
C ALA A 117 -8.21 22.27 4.80
N LEU A 118 -9.25 21.84 5.53
CA LEU A 118 -9.54 20.42 5.75
C LEU A 118 -9.81 19.66 4.44
N LYS A 119 -10.47 20.31 3.47
CA LYS A 119 -10.70 19.71 2.15
C LYS A 119 -9.39 19.50 1.37
N ARG A 120 -8.44 20.45 1.44
CA ARG A 120 -7.12 20.26 0.83
C ARG A 120 -6.38 19.09 1.47
N GLU A 121 -6.46 18.95 2.80
CA GLU A 121 -5.84 17.84 3.50
C GLU A 121 -6.47 16.49 3.13
N GLU A 122 -7.79 16.43 3.02
CA GLU A 122 -8.52 15.26 2.52
C GLU A 122 -8.08 14.86 1.10
N ASP A 123 -7.95 15.84 0.19
CA ASP A 123 -7.47 15.61 -1.17
C ASP A 123 -6.03 15.05 -1.18
N LEU A 124 -5.16 15.54 -0.29
CA LEU A 124 -3.79 15.05 -0.14
C LEU A 124 -3.76 13.61 0.40
N ILE A 125 -4.56 13.32 1.43
CA ILE A 125 -4.73 11.97 1.99
C ILE A 125 -5.26 11.01 0.91
N GLY A 126 -6.20 11.46 0.07
CA GLY A 126 -6.72 10.68 -1.04
C GLY A 126 -5.64 10.29 -2.05
N ARG A 127 -4.80 11.24 -2.46
CA ARG A 127 -3.67 10.97 -3.38
C ARG A 127 -2.63 10.03 -2.76
N GLU A 128 -2.33 10.22 -1.49
CA GLU A 128 -1.41 9.35 -0.74
C GLU A 128 -1.97 7.93 -0.63
N ARG A 129 -3.28 7.77 -0.39
CA ARG A 129 -3.97 6.48 -0.41
C ARG A 129 -3.81 5.78 -1.74
N GLU A 130 -4.07 6.47 -2.84
CA GLU A 130 -3.92 5.89 -4.19
C GLU A 130 -2.50 5.44 -4.46
N ALA A 131 -1.50 6.21 -4.03
CA ALA A 131 -0.09 5.83 -4.17
C ALA A 131 0.22 4.56 -3.38
N LEU A 132 -0.21 4.50 -2.11
CA LEU A 132 -0.03 3.32 -1.26
C LEU A 132 -0.78 2.09 -1.80
N GLU A 133 -1.96 2.25 -2.38
CA GLU A 133 -2.70 1.13 -2.99
C GLU A 133 -2.00 0.58 -4.25
N ARG A 134 -1.36 1.43 -5.06
CA ARG A 134 -0.54 0.98 -6.19
C ARG A 134 0.68 0.20 -5.71
N GLU A 135 1.35 0.69 -4.66
CA GLU A 135 2.49 0.00 -4.03
C GLU A 135 2.07 -1.33 -3.41
N LYS A 136 0.97 -1.36 -2.64
CA LYS A 136 0.37 -2.57 -2.08
C LYS A 136 0.02 -3.60 -3.16
N SER A 137 -0.57 -3.16 -4.27
CA SER A 137 -0.88 -4.02 -5.41
C SER A 137 0.36 -4.63 -6.07
N ALA A 138 1.48 -3.89 -6.13
CA ALA A 138 2.77 -4.42 -6.57
C ALA A 138 3.36 -5.41 -5.55
N HIS A 139 3.28 -5.07 -4.26
CA HIS A 139 3.78 -5.91 -3.17
C HIS A 139 3.02 -7.24 -3.06
N ILE A 140 1.70 -7.25 -3.17
CA ILE A 140 0.87 -8.47 -3.21
C ILE A 140 1.26 -9.37 -4.39
N ARG A 141 1.51 -8.79 -5.57
CA ARG A 141 1.96 -9.56 -6.74
C ARG A 141 3.31 -10.24 -6.47
N GLU A 142 4.24 -9.53 -5.83
CA GLU A 142 5.55 -10.09 -5.49
C GLU A 142 5.46 -11.15 -4.39
N LEU A 143 4.61 -10.98 -3.38
CA LEU A 143 4.32 -12.02 -2.38
C LEU A 143 3.79 -13.30 -3.04
N LYS A 144 2.85 -13.16 -3.99
CA LYS A 144 2.34 -14.29 -4.78
C LYS A 144 3.44 -14.93 -5.60
N ARG A 145 4.28 -14.15 -6.29
CA ARG A 145 5.40 -14.65 -7.09
C ARG A 145 6.38 -15.48 -6.24
N VAL A 146 6.72 -15.01 -5.04
CA VAL A 146 7.61 -15.76 -4.12
C VAL A 146 6.95 -17.03 -3.63
N ARG A 147 5.67 -16.98 -3.25
CA ARG A 147 4.91 -18.19 -2.87
C ARG A 147 4.85 -19.20 -4.02
N ASP A 148 4.67 -18.71 -5.24
CA ASP A 148 4.65 -19.55 -6.44
C ASP A 148 6.04 -20.15 -6.72
N GLU A 149 7.09 -19.36 -6.59
CA GLU A 149 8.49 -19.80 -6.70
C GLU A 149 8.79 -20.91 -5.68
N ASP A 150 8.34 -20.74 -4.43
CA ASP A 150 8.56 -21.70 -3.36
C ASP A 150 7.81 -23.02 -3.60
N SER A 151 6.60 -22.95 -4.17
CA SER A 151 5.76 -24.12 -4.43
C SER A 151 6.09 -24.84 -5.74
N SER A 152 6.94 -24.28 -6.60
CA SER A 152 7.28 -24.89 -7.89
C SER A 152 8.21 -26.09 -7.72
N ARG A 153 8.02 -27.12 -8.55
CA ARG A 153 8.97 -28.23 -8.69
C ARG A 153 10.36 -27.79 -9.14
N PHE A 154 10.47 -26.62 -9.77
CA PHE A 154 11.73 -26.08 -10.31
C PHE A 154 12.46 -25.15 -9.33
N ASN A 155 11.98 -25.04 -8.09
CA ASN A 155 12.55 -24.17 -7.06
C ASN A 155 14.04 -24.45 -6.75
N GLN A 156 14.53 -25.65 -7.04
CA GLN A 156 15.91 -26.08 -6.73
C GLN A 156 16.94 -25.76 -7.83
N HIS A 157 16.67 -24.80 -8.72
CA HIS A 157 17.59 -24.37 -9.79
C HIS A 157 18.08 -25.50 -10.71
N PRO A 158 17.17 -26.33 -11.29
CA PRO A 158 17.57 -27.41 -12.17
C PRO A 158 18.22 -26.88 -13.46
N LEU A 159 19.09 -27.71 -14.04
CA LEU A 159 19.65 -27.49 -15.37
C LEU A 159 18.70 -28.09 -16.41
N LEU A 160 18.17 -27.27 -17.31
CA LEU A 160 17.28 -27.70 -18.39
C LEU A 160 18.08 -27.93 -19.67
N GLY A 161 17.88 -29.10 -20.27
CA GLY A 161 18.50 -29.48 -21.55
C GLY A 161 20.03 -29.37 -21.54
N ASP A 162 20.65 -29.58 -20.38
CA ASP A 162 22.09 -29.43 -20.12
C ASP A 162 22.69 -28.06 -20.52
N ARG A 163 21.83 -27.04 -20.68
CA ARG A 163 22.21 -25.71 -21.18
C ARG A 163 21.75 -24.57 -20.29
N TYR A 164 20.51 -24.61 -19.82
CA TYR A 164 19.90 -23.48 -19.13
C TYR A 164 19.76 -23.75 -17.64
N VAL A 165 20.49 -23.01 -16.80
CA VAL A 165 20.30 -23.11 -15.34
C VAL A 165 19.19 -22.16 -14.92
N LEU A 166 18.12 -22.71 -14.33
CA LEU A 166 17.02 -21.89 -13.84
C LEU A 166 17.42 -21.08 -12.60
N MET A 167 17.09 -19.80 -12.58
CA MET A 167 17.38 -18.86 -11.51
C MET A 167 16.09 -18.51 -10.75
N ASN A 168 15.54 -17.31 -10.93
CA ASN A 168 14.38 -16.82 -10.19
C ASN A 168 13.12 -16.88 -11.06
N MET A 169 11.98 -17.19 -10.47
CA MET A 169 10.70 -17.17 -11.18
C MET A 169 10.36 -15.73 -11.58
N LEU A 170 9.98 -15.49 -12.83
CA LEU A 170 9.48 -14.20 -13.30
C LEU A 170 7.95 -14.12 -13.17
N GLY A 171 7.26 -15.24 -13.34
CA GLY A 171 5.82 -15.33 -13.12
C GLY A 171 5.27 -16.73 -13.37
N ARG A 172 4.02 -16.94 -12.92
CA ARG A 172 3.25 -18.16 -13.14
C ARG A 172 1.91 -17.79 -13.77
N GLY A 173 1.57 -18.47 -14.86
CA GLY A 173 0.25 -18.46 -15.49
C GLY A 173 -0.55 -19.72 -15.13
N GLY A 174 -1.72 -19.91 -15.75
CA GLY A 174 -2.59 -21.06 -15.46
C GLY A 174 -1.97 -22.44 -15.77
N PHE A 175 -1.08 -22.51 -16.76
CA PHE A 175 -0.45 -23.76 -17.22
C PHE A 175 1.06 -23.64 -17.43
N SER A 176 1.65 -22.47 -17.16
CA SER A 176 3.05 -22.18 -17.45
C SER A 176 3.73 -21.45 -16.30
N GLU A 177 5.03 -21.68 -16.16
CA GLU A 177 5.91 -20.93 -15.27
C GLU A 177 7.01 -20.35 -16.12
N VAL A 178 7.37 -19.10 -15.87
CA VAL A 178 8.46 -18.42 -16.57
C VAL A 178 9.54 -18.12 -15.55
N TYR A 179 10.78 -18.47 -15.88
CA TYR A 179 11.96 -18.27 -15.06
C TYR A 179 13.00 -17.44 -15.78
N LYS A 180 13.69 -16.59 -15.01
CA LYS A 180 15.02 -16.11 -15.38
C LYS A 180 15.93 -17.33 -15.37
N ALA A 181 16.70 -17.53 -16.42
CA ALA A 181 17.67 -18.59 -16.53
C ALA A 181 18.97 -18.06 -17.12
N TYR A 182 20.06 -18.77 -16.91
CA TYR A 182 21.35 -18.45 -17.51
C TYR A 182 21.72 -19.53 -18.52
N ASP A 183 22.04 -19.11 -19.74
CA ASP A 183 22.53 -19.97 -20.81
C ASP A 183 24.02 -20.23 -20.61
N ALA A 184 24.38 -21.46 -20.26
CA ALA A 184 25.76 -21.86 -19.98
C ALA A 184 26.62 -22.02 -21.25
N LEU A 185 26.01 -21.99 -22.44
CA LEU A 185 26.72 -22.04 -23.73
C LEU A 185 26.96 -20.63 -24.28
N GLU A 186 25.90 -19.84 -24.40
CA GLU A 186 25.97 -18.48 -24.96
C GLU A 186 26.34 -17.41 -23.92
N MET A 187 26.44 -17.81 -22.64
CA MET A 187 26.90 -16.96 -21.53
C MET A 187 26.06 -15.69 -21.37
N ARG A 188 24.73 -15.86 -21.43
CA ARG A 188 23.76 -14.76 -21.33
C ARG A 188 22.53 -15.15 -20.51
N GLU A 189 21.85 -14.13 -19.99
CA GLU A 189 20.57 -14.31 -19.32
C GLU A 189 19.44 -14.48 -20.36
N VAL A 190 18.53 -15.41 -20.09
CA VAL A 190 17.35 -15.71 -20.92
C VAL A 190 16.12 -15.90 -20.03
N ALA A 191 14.93 -15.88 -20.64
CA ALA A 191 13.70 -16.32 -20.00
C ALA A 191 13.33 -17.71 -20.53
N CYS A 192 13.04 -18.65 -19.64
CA CYS A 192 12.64 -20.03 -19.95
C CYS A 192 11.26 -20.34 -19.37
#